data_AF-Q9HSY4-F1
#
_entry.id   AF-Q9HSY4-F1
#
_cell.length_a   1.000
_cell.length_b   1.000
_cell.length_c   1.000
_cell.angle_alpha   90.00
_cell.angle_beta   90.00
_cell.angle_gamma   90.00
#
_symmetry.space_group_name_H-M   'P 1'
#
loop_
_entity.id
_entity.type
_entity.pdbx_description
1 polymer ?
#
loop_
_entity_poly.entity_id
_entity_poly.type
_entity_poly.pdbx_seq_one_letter_code
_entity_poly.pdbx_strand_id
1 'polypeptide(L)'
;MTLFDDDTVSLSTTESRVRCDLALPDADDSYQRQYLDSVEWSVTESTLTARDGEYFLHIGFRRSKTDTERNTAEDGTVLGVDLGIENLAVTSTAYFFSGRELAHDLREFEKVRAGLQQTGTRSAHRTLEQSSGRELRYVRDVLHQASNAIVDEALRYECDIIAFEDLTHIRERTGASWGHKWAFRTLYEQVAYKAEAEGISVKQVGSAYTSQRCAECGFTADENRPTRNDFQCGKCGAEANADYNAAKNIGLRYVRRGQQSSRRTGNSQLALQSGTVTPSDGFTAHPEGFEAEFMDKPHPPRARQRE
;
A
#
# COMPACT_ATOMS: atom_id res chain seq x y z
N MET A 1 22.35 22.45 11.54
CA MET A 1 23.02 21.13 11.56
C MET A 1 23.87 21.00 10.30
N THR A 2 25.00 20.31 10.36
CA THR A 2 25.79 19.95 9.17
C THR A 2 26.17 18.49 9.27
N LEU A 3 25.81 17.69 8.28
CA LEU A 3 26.26 16.30 8.13
C LEU A 3 27.56 16.30 7.33
N PHE A 4 28.50 15.44 7.70
CA PHE A 4 29.82 15.35 7.08
C PHE A 4 30.04 13.93 6.53
N ASP A 5 30.93 13.82 5.55
CA ASP A 5 31.25 12.56 4.85
C ASP A 5 32.02 11.55 5.73
N ASP A 6 32.41 11.94 6.96
CA ASP A 6 33.07 11.09 7.95
C ASP A 6 32.08 10.49 8.96
N ASP A 7 30.81 10.32 8.57
CA ASP A 7 29.71 9.82 9.40
C ASP A 7 29.46 10.63 10.67
N THR A 8 29.86 11.89 10.69
CA THR A 8 29.60 12.78 11.82
C THR A 8 28.55 13.84 11.50
N VAL A 9 27.85 14.27 12.55
CA VAL A 9 26.89 15.37 12.48
C VAL A 9 27.29 16.46 13.47
N SER A 10 27.29 17.70 13.00
CA SER A 10 27.42 18.86 13.86
C SER A 10 26.06 19.42 14.25
N LEU A 11 25.80 19.41 15.56
CA LEU A 11 24.57 19.87 16.20
C LEU A 11 24.85 21.13 17.02
N SER A 12 23.94 22.10 16.97
CA SER A 12 23.99 23.28 17.83
C SER A 12 23.26 22.98 19.14
N THR A 13 23.95 23.14 20.26
CA THR A 13 23.36 23.07 21.61
C THR A 13 23.17 24.48 22.17
N THR A 14 22.61 24.59 23.38
CA THR A 14 22.42 25.87 24.07
C THR A 14 23.73 26.57 24.45
N GLU A 15 24.84 25.82 24.56
CA GLU A 15 26.12 26.37 25.01
C GLU A 15 27.19 26.37 23.91
N SER A 16 27.18 25.35 23.05
CA SER A 16 28.22 25.19 22.03
C SER A 16 27.74 24.34 20.86
N ARG A 17 28.55 24.29 19.81
CA ARG A 17 28.32 23.38 18.70
C ARG A 17 29.11 22.10 18.94
N VAL A 18 28.43 20.97 18.98
CA VAL A 18 29.04 19.65 19.19
C VAL A 18 29.12 18.91 17.85
N ARG A 19 30.12 18.03 17.73
CA ARG A 19 30.25 17.07 16.62
C ARG A 19 30.10 15.69 17.23
N CYS A 20 29.17 14.90 16.69
CA CYS A 20 28.83 13.58 17.21
C CYS A 20 28.91 12.57 16.06
N ASP A 21 29.36 11.36 16.37
CA ASP A 21 29.34 10.24 15.43
C ASP A 21 27.91 9.73 15.28
N LEU A 22 27.52 9.36 14.05
CA LEU A 22 26.26 8.67 13.78
C LEU A 22 26.45 7.20 14.12
N ALA A 23 25.52 6.63 14.90
CA ALA A 23 25.45 5.19 15.15
C ALA A 23 24.87 4.49 13.91
N LEU A 24 25.69 4.29 12.89
CA LEU A 24 25.34 3.58 11.65
C LEU A 24 25.79 2.10 11.73
N PRO A 25 25.14 1.18 11.01
CA PRO A 25 25.63 -0.19 10.89
C PRO A 25 26.99 -0.24 10.19
N ASP A 26 27.88 -1.15 10.61
CA ASP A 26 29.22 -1.33 10.01
C ASP A 26 29.20 -1.87 8.58
N ALA A 27 28.04 -2.33 8.09
CA ALA A 27 27.91 -2.88 6.74
C ALA A 27 27.87 -1.77 5.69
N ASP A 28 28.79 -1.85 4.71
CA ASP A 28 28.92 -0.91 3.60
C ASP A 28 27.66 -0.85 2.70
N ASP A 29 26.82 -1.89 2.73
CA ASP A 29 25.55 -2.01 1.99
C ASP A 29 24.31 -1.74 2.88
N SER A 30 24.50 -1.16 4.07
CA SER A 30 23.38 -0.86 4.96
C SER A 30 22.38 0.11 4.32
N TYR A 31 21.11 -0.03 4.69
CA TYR A 31 20.00 0.77 4.16
C TYR A 31 20.27 2.29 4.26
N GLN A 32 21.02 2.75 5.25
CA GLN A 32 21.35 4.16 5.43
C GLN A 32 22.37 4.66 4.38
N ARG A 33 23.32 3.80 3.98
CA ARG A 33 24.40 4.12 3.01
C ARG A 33 23.84 4.50 1.64
N GLN A 34 22.73 3.91 1.22
CA GLN A 34 22.07 4.25 -0.05
C GLN A 34 21.63 5.73 -0.14
N TYR A 35 21.45 6.41 1.00
CA TYR A 35 21.10 7.84 1.04
C TYR A 35 22.30 8.71 1.38
N LEU A 36 23.15 8.28 2.32
CA LEU A 36 24.31 9.05 2.78
C LEU A 36 25.40 9.15 1.71
N ASP A 37 25.62 8.09 0.94
CA ASP A 37 26.70 8.00 -0.04
C ASP A 37 26.22 8.34 -1.46
N SER A 38 24.92 8.63 -1.63
CA SER A 38 24.32 8.89 -2.93
C SER A 38 24.44 10.36 -3.34
N VAL A 39 24.90 10.59 -4.57
CA VAL A 39 24.91 11.91 -5.20
C VAL A 39 23.52 12.37 -5.65
N GLU A 40 22.53 11.47 -5.69
CA GLU A 40 21.17 11.81 -6.08
C GLU A 40 20.36 12.43 -4.94
N TRP A 41 20.69 12.05 -3.71
CA TRP A 41 20.01 12.50 -2.51
C TRP A 41 20.77 13.65 -1.86
N SER A 42 20.04 14.65 -1.40
CA SER A 42 20.58 15.79 -0.66
C SER A 42 19.87 15.90 0.68
N VAL A 43 20.64 16.15 1.73
CA VAL A 43 20.10 16.29 3.09
C VAL A 43 19.20 17.53 3.17
N THR A 44 18.07 17.39 3.86
CA THR A 44 17.09 18.46 4.10
C THR A 44 16.87 18.70 5.59
N GLU A 45 15.79 19.39 5.93
CA GLU A 45 15.41 19.64 7.31
C GLU A 45 15.41 18.33 8.11
N SER A 46 16.16 18.34 9.19
CA SER A 46 16.40 17.17 10.03
C SER A 46 15.97 17.51 11.44
N THR A 47 15.32 16.57 12.11
CA THR A 47 14.73 16.77 13.44
C THR A 47 15.45 15.93 14.47
N LEU A 48 15.81 16.53 15.61
CA LEU A 48 16.36 15.82 16.75
C LEU A 48 15.25 15.56 17.78
N THR A 49 15.07 14.31 18.16
CA THR A 49 14.12 13.90 19.21
C THR A 49 14.87 13.23 20.35
N ALA A 50 14.47 13.51 21.59
CA ALA A 50 15.01 12.84 22.76
C ALA A 50 13.95 11.87 23.29
N ARG A 51 14.34 10.60 23.50
CA ARG A 51 13.45 9.56 24.02
C ARG A 51 14.24 8.59 24.89
N ASP A 52 13.71 8.31 26.08
CA ASP A 52 14.28 7.32 27.02
C ASP A 52 15.76 7.58 27.38
N GLY A 53 16.18 8.85 27.36
CA GLY A 53 17.57 9.27 27.63
C GLY A 53 18.49 9.24 26.41
N GLU A 54 18.00 8.76 25.27
CA GLU A 54 18.72 8.71 24.00
C GLU A 54 18.26 9.82 23.05
N TYR A 55 19.13 10.18 22.10
CA TYR A 55 18.85 11.19 21.08
C TYR A 55 18.80 10.52 19.71
N PHE A 56 17.69 10.73 18.99
CA PHE A 56 17.47 10.23 17.66
C PHE A 56 17.50 11.40 16.67
N LEU A 57 18.38 11.30 15.68
CA LEU A 57 18.44 12.27 14.59
C LEU A 57 17.66 11.74 13.39
N HIS A 58 16.52 12.34 13.11
CA HIS A 58 15.74 12.09 11.91
C HIS A 58 16.30 12.93 10.77
N ILE A 59 17.16 12.32 9.95
CA ILE A 59 17.77 12.98 8.80
C ILE A 59 16.79 12.91 7.61
N GLY A 60 16.34 14.07 7.13
CA GLY A 60 15.51 14.16 5.93
C GLY A 60 16.37 14.17 4.68
N PHE A 61 15.94 13.49 3.62
CA PHE A 61 16.60 13.51 2.31
C PHE A 61 15.63 13.96 1.22
N ARG A 62 16.14 14.65 0.19
CA ARG A 62 15.40 14.95 -1.05
C ARG A 62 16.24 14.60 -2.27
N ARG A 63 15.59 14.08 -3.29
CA ARG A 63 16.12 13.96 -4.65
C ARG A 63 15.41 14.94 -5.57
N SER A 64 16.07 15.39 -6.63
CA SER A 64 15.41 16.15 -7.70
C SER A 64 14.68 15.17 -8.64
N LYS A 65 13.38 15.36 -8.85
CA LYS A 65 12.60 14.51 -9.76
C LYS A 65 13.12 14.55 -11.19
N THR A 66 13.41 13.39 -11.77
CA THR A 66 13.78 13.22 -13.19
C THR A 66 12.61 13.55 -14.11
N ASP A 67 12.88 14.03 -15.33
CA ASP A 67 11.83 14.42 -16.29
C ASP A 67 10.96 13.23 -16.74
N THR A 68 11.46 11.99 -16.65
CA THR A 68 10.68 10.75 -16.85
C THR A 68 9.55 10.61 -15.83
N GLU A 69 9.77 11.00 -14.57
CA GLU A 69 8.77 10.94 -13.48
C GLU A 69 7.66 12.00 -13.64
N ARG A 70 7.84 12.98 -14.54
CA ARG A 70 6.83 14.01 -14.84
C ARG A 70 5.91 13.62 -16.00
N ASN A 71 6.32 12.67 -16.84
CA ASN A 71 5.69 12.38 -18.14
C ASN A 71 4.94 11.03 -18.19
N THR A 72 4.92 10.22 -17.13
CA THR A 72 4.13 8.96 -17.07
C THR A 72 2.60 9.18 -17.06
N ALA A 73 2.14 10.41 -17.21
CA ALA A 73 0.72 10.77 -17.13
C ALA A 73 -0.11 10.36 -18.36
N GLU A 74 0.51 9.96 -19.48
CA GLU A 74 -0.23 9.76 -20.73
C GLU A 74 -0.16 8.30 -21.25
N ASP A 75 0.93 7.53 -21.14
CA ASP A 75 1.06 6.21 -21.81
C ASP A 75 1.61 5.06 -20.92
N GLY A 76 1.02 4.84 -19.72
CA GLY A 76 1.56 3.87 -18.75
C GLY A 76 0.73 2.61 -18.48
N THR A 77 1.38 1.57 -17.96
CA THR A 77 0.74 0.37 -17.41
C THR A 77 0.17 0.65 -16.02
N VAL A 78 -1.06 0.23 -15.77
CA VAL A 78 -1.85 0.58 -14.58
C VAL A 78 -2.15 -0.66 -13.75
N LEU A 79 -1.82 -0.63 -12.46
CA LEU A 79 -2.25 -1.60 -11.46
C LEU A 79 -3.51 -1.07 -10.75
N GLY A 80 -4.63 -1.79 -10.85
CA GLY A 80 -5.84 -1.45 -10.10
C GLY A 80 -5.82 -2.08 -8.70
N VAL A 81 -6.14 -1.32 -7.66
CA VAL A 81 -6.16 -1.78 -6.26
C VAL A 81 -7.51 -1.46 -5.60
N ASP A 82 -8.23 -2.51 -5.21
CA ASP A 82 -9.46 -2.45 -4.41
C ASP A 82 -9.13 -2.58 -2.92
N LEU A 83 -9.79 -1.81 -2.06
CA LEU A 83 -9.55 -1.81 -0.62
C LEU A 83 -10.76 -2.37 0.13
N GLY A 84 -10.53 -3.33 1.03
CA GLY A 84 -11.61 -4.06 1.69
C GLY A 84 -11.36 -4.33 3.17
N ILE A 85 -12.40 -4.82 3.84
CA ILE A 85 -12.31 -5.22 5.26
C ILE A 85 -11.84 -6.68 5.41
N GLU A 86 -12.28 -7.60 4.54
CA GLU A 86 -11.82 -9.01 4.57
C GLU A 86 -10.43 -9.14 3.96
N ASN A 87 -10.24 -8.53 2.79
CA ASN A 87 -8.96 -8.37 2.13
C ASN A 87 -8.58 -6.89 2.26
N LEU A 88 -7.46 -6.61 2.91
CA LEU A 88 -6.97 -5.26 3.10
C LEU A 88 -6.80 -4.54 1.75
N ALA A 89 -6.29 -5.28 0.77
CA ALA A 89 -6.20 -4.86 -0.63
C ALA A 89 -6.31 -6.07 -1.58
N VAL A 90 -6.83 -5.84 -2.78
CA VAL A 90 -6.83 -6.81 -3.89
C VAL A 90 -6.40 -6.11 -5.17
N THR A 91 -5.53 -6.71 -5.96
CA THR A 91 -4.97 -6.11 -7.17
C THR A 91 -5.56 -6.68 -8.46
N SER A 92 -5.48 -5.93 -9.56
CA SER A 92 -5.96 -6.37 -10.89
C SER A 92 -5.11 -7.50 -11.49
N THR A 93 -3.94 -7.75 -10.92
CA THR A 93 -3.04 -8.89 -11.17
C THR A 93 -3.35 -10.11 -10.28
N ALA A 94 -4.49 -10.08 -9.57
CA ALA A 94 -5.04 -11.16 -8.76
C ALA A 94 -4.24 -11.49 -7.48
N TYR A 95 -3.54 -10.51 -6.91
CA TYR A 95 -2.93 -10.66 -5.58
C TYR A 95 -3.88 -10.19 -4.48
N PHE A 96 -3.94 -10.96 -3.39
CA PHE A 96 -4.87 -10.76 -2.29
C PHE A 96 -4.12 -10.55 -0.98
N PHE A 97 -4.21 -9.35 -0.43
CA PHE A 97 -3.68 -9.01 0.89
C PHE A 97 -4.74 -9.37 1.94
N SER A 98 -4.62 -10.54 2.56
CA SER A 98 -5.63 -11.00 3.52
C SER A 98 -5.62 -10.13 4.79
N GLY A 99 -6.80 -9.64 5.19
CA GLY A 99 -7.01 -8.96 6.46
C GLY A 99 -7.35 -9.90 7.62
N ARG A 100 -7.36 -11.22 7.40
CA ARG A 100 -7.85 -12.20 8.39
C ARG A 100 -7.00 -12.29 9.64
N GLU A 101 -5.67 -12.29 9.49
CA GLU A 101 -4.75 -12.32 10.63
C GLU A 101 -4.83 -11.01 11.42
N LEU A 102 -4.81 -9.88 10.72
CA LEU A 102 -5.05 -8.55 11.30
C LEU A 102 -6.38 -8.51 12.09
N ALA A 103 -7.48 -9.00 11.50
CA ALA A 103 -8.79 -9.04 12.15
C ALA A 103 -8.84 -10.01 13.34
N HIS A 104 -8.08 -11.10 13.31
CA HIS A 104 -7.92 -12.00 14.45
C HIS A 104 -7.19 -11.29 15.59
N ASP A 105 -6.04 -10.68 15.30
CA ASP A 105 -5.20 -10.08 16.33
C ASP A 105 -5.84 -8.82 16.94
N LEU A 106 -6.55 -8.03 16.14
CA LEU A 106 -7.38 -6.92 16.64
C LEU A 106 -8.44 -7.41 17.64
N ARG A 107 -9.10 -8.55 17.37
CA ARG A 107 -10.07 -9.13 18.30
C ARG A 107 -9.40 -9.61 19.59
N GLU A 108 -8.20 -10.17 19.52
CA GLU A 108 -7.44 -10.55 20.71
C GLU A 108 -7.01 -9.33 21.54
N PHE A 109 -6.56 -8.24 20.90
CA PHE A 109 -6.29 -6.97 21.58
C PHE A 109 -7.55 -6.42 22.28
N GLU A 110 -8.70 -6.45 21.62
CA GLU A 110 -9.97 -6.02 22.20
C GLU A 110 -10.36 -6.86 23.41
N LYS A 111 -10.25 -8.19 23.34
CA LYS A 111 -10.53 -9.09 24.47
C LYS A 111 -9.63 -8.80 25.67
N VAL A 112 -8.32 -8.67 25.45
CA VAL A 112 -7.35 -8.38 26.51
C VAL A 112 -7.66 -7.02 27.14
N ARG A 113 -7.93 -6.00 26.31
CA ARG A 113 -8.29 -4.65 26.79
C ARG A 113 -9.56 -4.67 27.62
N ALA A 114 -10.61 -5.34 27.14
CA ALA A 114 -11.88 -5.46 27.85
C ALA A 114 -11.72 -6.18 29.20
N GLY A 115 -10.94 -7.27 29.23
CA GLY A 115 -10.65 -8.00 30.47
C GLY A 115 -9.89 -7.17 31.51
N LEU A 116 -8.88 -6.40 31.06
CA LEU A 116 -8.13 -5.49 31.94
C LEU A 116 -9.01 -4.34 32.46
N GLN A 117 -9.85 -3.76 31.60
CA GLN A 117 -10.81 -2.72 31.98
C GLN A 117 -11.84 -3.23 33.00
N GLN A 118 -12.35 -4.45 32.81
CA GLN A 118 -13.27 -5.09 33.75
C GLN A 118 -12.61 -5.39 35.10
N THR A 119 -11.33 -5.78 35.09
CA THR A 119 -10.56 -6.06 36.32
C THR A 119 -10.43 -4.81 37.19
N GLY A 120 -10.26 -3.63 36.60
CA GLY A 120 -10.36 -2.33 37.29
C GLY A 120 -9.31 -2.08 38.40
N THR A 121 -8.27 -2.91 38.50
CA THR A 121 -7.22 -2.76 39.53
C THR A 121 -6.13 -1.79 39.08
N ARG A 122 -5.39 -1.22 40.04
CA ARG A 122 -4.24 -0.34 39.74
C ARG A 122 -3.14 -1.03 38.92
N SER A 123 -2.99 -2.35 39.04
CA SER A 123 -2.09 -3.13 38.17
C SER A 123 -2.66 -3.25 36.76
N ALA A 124 -3.96 -3.53 36.59
CA ALA A 124 -4.60 -3.58 35.28
C ALA A 124 -4.51 -2.23 34.53
N HIS A 125 -4.72 -1.11 35.22
CA HIS A 125 -4.53 0.23 34.66
C HIS A 125 -3.08 0.46 34.20
N ARG A 126 -2.08 0.10 35.01
CA ARG A 126 -0.66 0.21 34.62
C ARG A 126 -0.33 -0.65 33.40
N THR A 127 -0.88 -1.86 33.31
CA THR A 127 -0.70 -2.74 32.14
C THR A 127 -1.32 -2.13 30.88
N LEU A 128 -2.50 -1.51 30.98
CA LEU A 128 -3.14 -0.79 29.86
C LEU A 128 -2.28 0.40 29.39
N GLU A 129 -1.72 1.17 30.32
CA GLU A 129 -0.80 2.27 29.98
C GLU A 129 0.47 1.78 29.31
N GLN A 130 1.11 0.73 29.85
CA GLN A 130 2.33 0.15 29.28
C GLN A 130 2.11 -0.48 27.91
N SER A 131 0.93 -1.06 27.68
CA SER A 131 0.55 -1.64 26.38
C SER A 131 -0.05 -0.62 25.41
N SER A 132 -0.18 0.64 25.82
CA SER A 132 -0.74 1.69 24.98
C SER A 132 0.05 1.85 23.68
N GLY A 133 -0.68 2.00 22.58
CA GLY A 133 -0.11 2.12 21.24
C GLY A 133 0.51 0.85 20.66
N ARG A 134 0.58 -0.28 21.38
CA ARG A 134 1.05 -1.56 20.83
C ARG A 134 0.19 -2.02 19.66
N GLU A 135 -1.13 -1.94 19.82
CA GLU A 135 -2.11 -2.25 18.79
C GLU A 135 -1.87 -1.39 17.54
N LEU A 136 -1.74 -0.07 17.69
CA LEU A 136 -1.46 0.84 16.57
C LEU A 136 -0.13 0.55 15.89
N ARG A 137 0.93 0.18 16.64
CA ARG A 137 2.23 -0.21 16.05
C ARG A 137 2.10 -1.48 15.23
N TYR A 138 1.39 -2.49 15.74
CA TYR A 138 1.11 -3.72 15.02
C TYR A 138 0.32 -3.46 13.73
N VAL A 139 -0.79 -2.70 13.81
CA VAL A 139 -1.56 -2.38 12.60
C VAL A 139 -0.70 -1.62 11.58
N ARG A 140 0.09 -0.63 12.02
CA ARG A 140 1.00 0.09 11.12
C ARG A 140 2.00 -0.83 10.45
N ASP A 141 2.56 -1.79 11.18
CA ASP A 141 3.52 -2.76 10.64
C ASP A 141 2.87 -3.61 9.53
N VAL A 142 1.67 -4.15 9.77
CA VAL A 142 0.89 -4.88 8.76
C VAL A 142 0.62 -4.01 7.52
N LEU A 143 0.27 -2.72 7.71
CA LEU A 143 0.08 -1.80 6.59
C LEU A 143 1.39 -1.50 5.85
N HIS A 144 2.52 -1.43 6.55
CA HIS A 144 3.85 -1.23 5.93
C HIS A 144 4.25 -2.44 5.07
N GLN A 145 3.98 -3.65 5.54
CA GLN A 145 4.20 -4.88 4.78
C GLN A 145 3.30 -4.92 3.54
N ALA A 146 2.00 -4.64 3.70
CA ALA A 146 1.07 -4.60 2.57
C ALA A 146 1.45 -3.52 1.55
N SER A 147 1.84 -2.32 1.98
CA SER A 147 2.26 -1.26 1.06
C SER A 147 3.56 -1.57 0.33
N ASN A 148 4.54 -2.21 0.97
CA ASN A 148 5.75 -2.69 0.27
C ASN A 148 5.36 -3.67 -0.84
N ALA A 149 4.58 -4.69 -0.49
CA ALA A 149 4.24 -5.72 -1.45
C ALA A 149 3.33 -5.23 -2.60
N ILE A 150 2.50 -4.19 -2.40
CA ILE A 150 1.79 -3.50 -3.50
C ILE A 150 2.77 -2.82 -4.46
N VAL A 151 3.80 -2.15 -3.93
CA VAL A 151 4.83 -1.48 -4.75
C VAL A 151 5.70 -2.51 -5.47
N ASP A 152 6.13 -3.57 -4.78
CA ASP A 152 6.89 -4.68 -5.36
C ASP A 152 6.10 -5.37 -6.48
N GLU A 153 4.79 -5.53 -6.31
CA GLU A 153 3.91 -6.06 -7.34
C GLU A 153 3.83 -5.10 -8.54
N ALA A 154 3.66 -3.80 -8.31
CA ALA A 154 3.65 -2.81 -9.39
C ALA A 154 4.97 -2.82 -10.18
N LEU A 155 6.11 -2.93 -9.51
CA LEU A 155 7.42 -3.06 -10.14
C LEU A 155 7.53 -4.36 -10.94
N ARG A 156 7.08 -5.49 -10.40
CA ARG A 156 7.11 -6.81 -11.06
C ARG A 156 6.33 -6.82 -12.37
N TYR A 157 5.20 -6.12 -12.42
CA TYR A 157 4.37 -6.00 -13.62
C TYR A 157 4.67 -4.74 -14.43
N GLU A 158 5.82 -4.09 -14.19
CA GLU A 158 6.30 -2.90 -14.93
C GLU A 158 5.21 -1.81 -15.01
N CYS A 159 4.51 -1.58 -13.89
CA CYS A 159 3.43 -0.61 -13.78
C CYS A 159 3.97 0.79 -13.50
N ASP A 160 3.55 1.76 -14.31
CA ASP A 160 3.85 3.18 -14.12
C ASP A 160 2.87 3.85 -13.14
N ILE A 161 1.69 3.24 -12.95
CA ILE A 161 0.57 3.85 -12.23
C ILE A 161 -0.11 2.84 -11.32
N ILE A 162 -0.37 3.23 -10.07
CA ILE A 162 -1.23 2.48 -9.14
C ILE A 162 -2.53 3.26 -8.93
N ALA A 163 -3.65 2.67 -9.33
CA ALA A 163 -4.97 3.26 -9.20
C ALA A 163 -5.73 2.65 -8.01
N PHE A 164 -6.03 3.47 -7.01
CA PHE A 164 -6.91 3.14 -5.89
C PHE A 164 -8.33 3.63 -6.12
N GLU A 165 -9.31 3.00 -5.49
CA GLU A 165 -10.61 3.64 -5.35
C GLU A 165 -10.59 4.82 -4.37
N ASP A 166 -11.37 5.85 -4.69
CA ASP A 166 -11.65 6.98 -3.82
C ASP A 166 -12.71 6.59 -2.78
N LEU A 167 -12.24 6.35 -1.56
CA LEU A 167 -13.07 5.97 -0.41
C LEU A 167 -13.66 7.18 0.33
N THR A 168 -13.41 8.42 -0.11
CA THR A 168 -13.75 9.65 0.63
C THR A 168 -15.25 9.78 0.91
N HIS A 169 -16.10 9.17 0.06
CA HIS A 169 -17.56 9.27 0.13
C HIS A 169 -18.30 8.00 0.60
N ILE A 170 -17.60 6.96 1.06
CA ILE A 170 -18.22 5.67 1.45
C ILE A 170 -18.99 5.73 2.79
N ARG A 171 -19.02 6.91 3.44
CA ARG A 171 -19.53 7.15 4.79
C ARG A 171 -20.89 6.53 5.15
N GLU A 172 -21.73 6.19 4.18
CA GLU A 172 -23.12 5.78 4.43
C GLU A 172 -23.42 4.29 4.15
N ARG A 173 -22.55 3.54 3.44
CA ARG A 173 -22.92 2.21 2.89
C ARG A 173 -22.36 0.98 3.60
N THR A 174 -21.22 1.05 4.29
CA THR A 174 -20.46 -0.17 4.64
C THR A 174 -20.35 -0.48 6.13
N GLY A 175 -20.88 0.35 7.03
CA GLY A 175 -20.73 0.13 8.48
C GLY A 175 -19.27 0.08 8.97
N ALA A 176 -18.32 0.52 8.14
CA ALA A 176 -16.89 0.47 8.44
C ALA A 176 -16.57 1.40 9.62
N SER A 177 -15.92 0.84 10.64
CA SER A 177 -15.48 1.59 11.82
C SER A 177 -14.49 2.71 11.43
N TRP A 178 -14.33 3.70 12.30
CA TRP A 178 -13.32 4.74 12.14
C TRP A 178 -11.91 4.16 11.94
N GLY A 179 -11.61 3.02 12.56
CA GLY A 179 -10.34 2.31 12.44
C GLY A 179 -10.05 1.84 11.00
N HIS A 180 -11.05 1.31 10.29
CA HIS A 180 -10.85 0.90 8.88
C HIS A 180 -10.55 2.10 7.98
N LYS A 181 -11.21 3.24 8.18
CA LYS A 181 -10.93 4.47 7.41
C LYS A 181 -9.50 4.97 7.63
N TRP A 182 -9.05 4.93 8.88
CA TRP A 182 -7.67 5.28 9.21
C TRP A 182 -6.68 4.31 8.55
N ALA A 183 -6.96 3.00 8.59
CA ALA A 183 -6.10 1.99 7.97
C ALA A 183 -6.00 2.16 6.45
N PHE A 184 -7.12 2.36 5.75
CA PHE A 184 -7.14 2.59 4.30
C PHE A 184 -6.41 3.85 3.88
N ARG A 185 -6.62 4.96 4.60
CA ARG A 185 -5.88 6.20 4.34
C ARG A 185 -4.39 5.99 4.57
N THR A 186 -4.02 5.35 5.67
CA THR A 186 -2.63 5.09 6.02
C THR A 186 -1.97 4.20 4.96
N LEU A 187 -2.65 3.16 4.48
CA LEU A 187 -2.16 2.30 3.40
C LEU A 187 -1.95 3.09 2.10
N TYR A 188 -2.92 3.90 1.70
CA TYR A 188 -2.81 4.76 0.52
C TYR A 188 -1.62 5.73 0.64
N GLU A 189 -1.47 6.41 1.77
CA GLU A 189 -0.36 7.33 2.03
C GLU A 189 0.98 6.60 1.97
N GLN A 190 1.04 5.39 2.55
CA GLN A 190 2.25 4.57 2.51
C GLN A 190 2.63 4.10 1.11
N VAL A 191 1.66 3.64 0.32
CA VAL A 191 1.89 3.26 -1.07
C VAL A 191 2.29 4.50 -1.89
N ALA A 192 1.65 5.65 -1.67
CA ALA A 192 1.96 6.89 -2.39
C ALA A 192 3.42 7.31 -2.27
N TYR A 193 3.96 7.42 -1.04
CA TYR A 193 5.35 7.86 -0.89
C TYR A 193 6.37 6.81 -1.34
N LYS A 194 6.07 5.51 -1.17
CA LYS A 194 6.95 4.42 -1.59
C LYS A 194 7.00 4.29 -3.11
N ALA A 195 5.83 4.30 -3.75
CA ALA A 195 5.71 4.28 -5.21
C ALA A 195 6.38 5.50 -5.85
N GLU A 196 6.22 6.69 -5.24
CA GLU A 196 6.87 7.90 -5.74
C GLU A 196 8.40 7.81 -5.73
N ALA A 197 8.99 7.13 -4.75
CA ALA A 197 10.44 6.88 -4.71
C ALA A 197 10.92 6.00 -5.87
N GLU A 198 10.05 5.11 -6.35
CA GLU A 198 10.29 4.20 -7.48
C GLU A 198 9.83 4.78 -8.83
N GLY A 199 9.40 6.05 -8.87
CA GLY A 199 8.92 6.70 -10.09
C GLY A 199 7.50 6.30 -10.52
N ILE A 200 6.77 5.56 -9.69
CA ILE A 200 5.39 5.09 -9.94
C ILE A 200 4.38 6.13 -9.42
N SER A 201 3.42 6.52 -10.26
CA SER A 201 2.39 7.48 -9.89
C SER A 201 1.20 6.81 -9.21
N VAL A 202 0.81 7.29 -8.02
CA VAL A 202 -0.42 6.83 -7.34
C VAL A 202 -1.58 7.78 -7.62
N LYS A 203 -2.75 7.22 -7.97
CA LYS A 203 -3.96 7.98 -8.33
C LYS A 203 -5.21 7.37 -7.67
N GLN A 204 -6.20 8.22 -7.41
CA GLN A 204 -7.52 7.79 -6.95
C GLN A 204 -8.56 7.94 -8.08
N VAL A 205 -9.44 6.95 -8.23
CA VAL A 205 -10.58 6.99 -9.14
C VAL A 205 -11.88 6.84 -8.36
N GLY A 206 -12.97 7.47 -8.82
CA GLY A 206 -14.25 7.36 -8.12
C GLY A 206 -14.69 5.90 -7.92
N SER A 207 -15.36 5.60 -6.82
CA SER A 207 -15.78 4.24 -6.41
C SER A 207 -17.17 3.81 -6.90
N ALA A 208 -17.93 4.70 -7.54
CA ALA A 208 -19.32 4.42 -7.91
C ALA A 208 -19.43 3.20 -8.85
N TYR A 209 -20.23 2.19 -8.45
CA TYR A 209 -20.57 0.99 -9.23
C TYR A 209 -19.40 0.07 -9.65
N THR A 210 -18.19 0.23 -9.10
CA THR A 210 -17.03 -0.62 -9.44
C THR A 210 -17.27 -2.07 -9.07
N SER A 211 -17.95 -2.33 -7.96
CA SER A 211 -18.26 -3.69 -7.47
C SER A 211 -19.44 -4.38 -8.17
N GLN A 212 -20.23 -3.65 -8.97
CA GLN A 212 -21.42 -4.17 -9.68
C GLN A 212 -21.22 -4.24 -11.20
N ARG A 213 -20.20 -3.54 -11.70
CA ARG A 213 -19.85 -3.54 -13.12
C ARG A 213 -19.04 -4.79 -13.47
N CYS A 214 -19.38 -5.44 -14.56
CA CYS A 214 -18.55 -6.50 -15.12
C CYS A 214 -17.31 -5.90 -15.79
N ALA A 215 -16.12 -6.35 -15.39
CA ALA A 215 -14.87 -5.93 -16.02
C ALA A 215 -14.79 -6.34 -17.50
N GLU A 216 -15.38 -7.49 -17.86
CA GLU A 216 -15.34 -8.06 -19.21
C GLU A 216 -16.25 -7.32 -20.20
N CYS A 217 -17.54 -7.16 -19.86
CA CYS A 217 -18.55 -6.61 -20.80
C CYS A 217 -19.11 -5.23 -20.41
N GLY A 218 -18.75 -4.71 -19.24
CA GLY A 218 -19.20 -3.41 -18.75
C GLY A 218 -20.66 -3.34 -18.27
N PHE A 219 -21.41 -4.46 -18.29
CA PHE A 219 -22.77 -4.50 -17.74
C PHE A 219 -22.76 -4.26 -16.23
N THR A 220 -23.63 -3.37 -15.76
CA THR A 220 -23.75 -3.01 -14.34
C THR A 220 -25.15 -3.35 -13.86
N ALA A 221 -25.22 -4.19 -12.84
CA ALA A 221 -26.46 -4.64 -12.22
C ALA A 221 -26.18 -5.05 -10.77
N ASP A 222 -27.14 -4.86 -9.87
CA ASP A 222 -26.99 -5.22 -8.45
C ASP A 222 -26.83 -6.73 -8.29
N GLU A 223 -27.54 -7.49 -9.13
CA GLU A 223 -27.54 -8.96 -9.17
C GLU A 223 -26.18 -9.54 -9.58
N ASN A 224 -25.28 -8.72 -10.15
CA ASN A 224 -23.96 -9.19 -10.53
C ASN A 224 -23.08 -9.54 -9.30
N ARG A 225 -23.45 -9.09 -8.11
CA ARG A 225 -22.76 -9.39 -6.84
C ARG A 225 -23.72 -10.11 -5.88
N PRO A 226 -24.01 -11.41 -6.10
CA PRO A 226 -24.97 -12.17 -5.31
C PRO A 226 -24.52 -12.33 -3.85
N THR A 227 -23.21 -12.39 -3.59
CA THR A 227 -22.63 -12.44 -2.25
C THR A 227 -21.52 -11.39 -2.12
N ARG A 228 -20.99 -11.22 -0.91
CA ARG A 228 -19.86 -10.31 -0.69
C ARG A 228 -18.62 -10.69 -1.52
N ASN A 229 -18.37 -11.99 -1.69
CA ASN A 229 -17.13 -12.49 -2.30
C ASN A 229 -17.31 -12.93 -3.75
N ASP A 230 -18.54 -13.22 -4.18
CA ASP A 230 -18.82 -13.79 -5.49
C ASP A 230 -19.34 -12.72 -6.45
N PHE A 231 -18.86 -12.77 -7.68
CA PHE A 231 -19.34 -11.96 -8.80
C PHE A 231 -19.74 -12.87 -9.96
N GLN A 232 -20.92 -12.64 -10.53
CA GLN A 232 -21.41 -13.33 -11.72
C GLN A 232 -22.19 -12.37 -12.61
N CYS A 233 -21.70 -12.12 -13.82
CA CYS A 233 -22.36 -11.18 -14.72
C CYS A 233 -23.62 -11.78 -15.35
N GLY A 234 -24.78 -11.18 -15.10
CA GLY A 234 -26.06 -11.60 -15.70
C GLY A 234 -26.16 -11.43 -17.23
N LYS A 235 -25.21 -10.71 -17.87
CA LYS A 235 -25.21 -10.49 -19.33
C LYS A 235 -24.26 -11.42 -20.09
N CYS A 236 -23.02 -11.57 -19.62
CA CYS A 236 -22.00 -12.36 -20.32
C CYS A 236 -21.60 -13.65 -19.60
N GLY A 237 -22.11 -13.90 -18.40
CA GLY A 237 -21.80 -15.10 -17.61
C GLY A 237 -20.42 -15.13 -16.97
N ALA A 238 -19.63 -14.04 -17.07
CA ALA A 238 -18.31 -13.99 -16.44
C ALA A 238 -18.40 -14.10 -14.91
N GLU A 239 -17.59 -14.98 -14.34
CA GLU A 239 -17.51 -15.26 -12.90
C GLU A 239 -16.13 -14.88 -12.35
N ALA A 240 -16.10 -14.32 -11.15
CA ALA A 240 -14.87 -13.92 -10.48
C ALA A 240 -15.10 -13.73 -8.97
N ASN A 241 -14.00 -13.58 -8.22
CA ASN A 241 -14.10 -12.94 -6.91
C ASN A 241 -14.53 -11.46 -7.09
N ALA A 242 -15.42 -10.97 -6.22
CA ALA A 242 -15.99 -9.63 -6.31
C ALA A 242 -14.95 -8.51 -6.12
N ASP A 243 -14.02 -8.68 -5.17
CA ASP A 243 -12.95 -7.70 -4.91
C ASP A 243 -11.95 -7.70 -6.08
N TYR A 244 -11.65 -8.86 -6.68
CA TYR A 244 -10.82 -8.95 -7.89
C TYR A 244 -11.48 -8.26 -9.10
N ASN A 245 -12.78 -8.49 -9.32
CA ASN A 245 -13.52 -7.79 -10.37
C ASN A 245 -13.56 -6.27 -10.10
N ALA A 246 -13.68 -5.84 -8.83
CA ALA A 246 -13.61 -4.43 -8.45
C ALA A 246 -12.22 -3.84 -8.76
N ALA A 247 -11.13 -4.52 -8.42
CA ALA A 247 -9.75 -4.10 -8.73
C ALA A 247 -9.53 -3.89 -10.23
N LYS A 248 -10.01 -4.81 -11.07
CA LYS A 248 -10.03 -4.64 -12.54
C LYS A 248 -10.80 -3.40 -12.97
N ASN A 249 -12.00 -3.18 -12.42
CA ASN A 249 -12.81 -2.02 -12.76
C ASN A 249 -12.19 -0.68 -12.33
N ILE A 250 -11.47 -0.65 -11.20
CA ILE A 250 -10.72 0.52 -10.71
C ILE A 250 -9.63 0.88 -11.71
N GLY A 251 -8.80 -0.09 -12.11
CA GLY A 251 -7.77 0.11 -13.14
C GLY A 251 -8.36 0.53 -14.49
N LEU A 252 -9.38 -0.18 -14.99
CA LEU A 252 -10.07 0.17 -16.24
C LEU A 252 -10.69 1.57 -16.21
N ARG A 253 -11.13 2.05 -15.04
CA ARG A 253 -11.68 3.41 -14.89
C ARG A 253 -10.59 4.47 -15.07
N TYR A 254 -9.40 4.22 -14.56
CA TYR A 254 -8.26 5.10 -14.79
C TYR A 254 -7.92 5.13 -16.29
N VAL A 255 -7.73 3.95 -16.90
CA VAL A 255 -7.39 3.80 -18.32
C VAL A 255 -8.41 4.51 -19.23
N ARG A 256 -9.72 4.35 -18.97
CA ARG A 256 -10.78 4.99 -19.77
C ARG A 256 -10.88 6.51 -19.57
N ARG A 257 -10.47 7.05 -18.42
CA ARG A 257 -10.47 8.50 -18.17
C ARG A 257 -9.37 9.19 -18.98
N GLY A 258 -8.20 8.56 -19.15
CA GLY A 258 -7.11 9.07 -19.99
C GLY A 258 -7.55 9.31 -21.44
N GLN A 259 -8.45 8.47 -21.97
CA GLN A 259 -8.98 8.57 -23.34
C GLN A 259 -9.91 9.77 -23.60
N GLN A 260 -10.39 10.48 -22.56
CA GLN A 260 -11.37 11.58 -22.69
C GLN A 260 -10.73 12.98 -22.71
N SER A 261 -9.42 13.10 -22.45
CA SER A 261 -8.71 14.39 -22.51
C SER A 261 -8.47 14.79 -23.97
N SER A 262 -8.79 16.03 -24.35
CA SER A 262 -8.68 16.55 -25.73
C SER A 262 -7.26 16.72 -26.26
N ARG A 263 -6.24 16.30 -25.49
CA ARG A 263 -4.84 16.27 -25.88
C ARG A 263 -4.38 14.82 -25.86
N ARG A 264 -4.08 14.29 -27.05
CA ARG A 264 -3.41 13.01 -27.34
C ARG A 264 -3.81 11.84 -26.44
N THR A 265 -4.67 10.98 -26.98
CA THR A 265 -5.07 9.69 -26.44
C THR A 265 -3.87 8.91 -25.93
N GLY A 266 -3.78 8.83 -24.61
CA GLY A 266 -2.89 7.94 -23.91
C GLY A 266 -3.26 6.48 -24.13
N ASN A 267 -2.32 5.64 -24.54
CA ASN A 267 -2.43 4.19 -24.66
C ASN A 267 -2.20 3.48 -23.32
N SER A 268 -2.81 3.99 -22.24
CA SER A 268 -2.70 3.32 -20.94
C SER A 268 -3.31 1.91 -21.01
N GLN A 269 -2.67 0.96 -20.35
CA GLN A 269 -3.10 -0.45 -20.33
C GLN A 269 -3.25 -0.92 -18.88
N LEU A 270 -4.23 -1.77 -18.61
CA LEU A 270 -4.41 -2.37 -17.29
C LEU A 270 -3.55 -3.64 -17.18
N ALA A 271 -2.74 -3.74 -16.13
CA ALA A 271 -2.02 -4.96 -15.77
C ALA A 271 -2.97 -6.01 -15.17
N LEU A 272 -2.89 -7.23 -15.72
CA LEU A 272 -3.54 -8.44 -15.24
C LEU A 272 -2.48 -9.51 -15.00
N GLN A 273 -2.83 -10.58 -14.28
CA GLN A 273 -1.88 -11.65 -13.95
C GLN A 273 -1.23 -12.29 -15.20
N SER A 274 -2.00 -12.42 -16.28
CA SER A 274 -1.60 -13.13 -17.50
C SER A 274 -1.21 -12.21 -18.65
N GLY A 275 -1.24 -10.89 -18.47
CA GLY A 275 -1.01 -9.94 -19.56
C GLY A 275 -1.54 -8.54 -19.26
N THR A 276 -1.69 -7.73 -20.30
CA THR A 276 -2.28 -6.40 -20.20
C THR A 276 -3.59 -6.33 -20.99
N VAL A 277 -4.47 -5.39 -20.64
CA VAL A 277 -5.69 -5.13 -21.40
C VAL A 277 -5.85 -3.65 -21.69
N THR A 278 -6.09 -3.31 -22.96
CA THR A 278 -6.52 -1.97 -23.38
C THR A 278 -8.00 -1.99 -23.76
N PRO A 279 -8.74 -0.88 -23.58
CA PRO A 279 -10.13 -0.80 -24.03
C PRO A 279 -10.29 -0.88 -25.56
N SER A 280 -9.26 -0.52 -26.32
CA SER A 280 -9.26 -0.46 -27.79
C SER A 280 -8.79 -1.76 -28.45
N ASP A 281 -7.70 -2.35 -27.95
CA ASP A 281 -6.98 -3.45 -28.62
C ASP A 281 -7.20 -4.79 -27.92
N GLY A 282 -7.89 -4.79 -26.76
CA GLY A 282 -8.23 -5.99 -26.03
C GLY A 282 -7.06 -6.53 -25.21
N PHE A 283 -7.05 -7.85 -24.99
CA PHE A 283 -6.08 -8.52 -24.14
C PHE A 283 -4.80 -8.87 -24.92
N THR A 284 -3.65 -8.56 -24.33
CA THR A 284 -2.31 -8.93 -24.81
C THR A 284 -1.63 -9.77 -23.74
N ALA A 285 -1.31 -11.03 -24.06
CA ALA A 285 -0.60 -11.91 -23.12
C ALA A 285 0.85 -11.42 -22.89
N HIS A 286 1.40 -11.66 -21.71
CA HIS A 286 2.83 -11.45 -21.48
C HIS A 286 3.67 -12.37 -22.40
N PRO A 287 4.89 -11.96 -22.80
CA PRO A 287 5.78 -12.80 -23.60
C PRO A 287 6.09 -14.15 -22.92
N GLU A 288 6.37 -15.18 -23.72
CA GLU A 288 6.86 -16.46 -23.19
C GLU A 288 8.14 -16.23 -22.35
N GLY A 289 8.11 -16.64 -21.08
CA GLY A 289 9.18 -16.42 -20.11
C GLY A 289 8.96 -15.27 -19.11
N PHE A 290 7.82 -14.56 -19.17
CA PHE A 290 7.40 -13.68 -18.09
C PHE A 290 6.96 -14.52 -16.87
N GLU A 291 7.90 -14.81 -15.98
CA GLU A 291 7.64 -15.49 -14.71
C GLU A 291 7.42 -14.45 -13.61
N ALA A 292 6.16 -14.11 -13.35
CA ALA A 292 5.79 -13.45 -12.10
C ALA A 292 5.80 -14.49 -10.96
N GLU A 293 6.98 -14.79 -10.42
CA GLU A 293 7.08 -15.65 -9.24
C GLU A 293 6.51 -14.94 -8.00
N PHE A 294 5.45 -15.50 -7.44
CA PHE A 294 4.87 -15.07 -6.16
C PHE A 294 5.71 -15.65 -5.02
N MET A 295 6.61 -14.83 -4.46
CA MET A 295 7.41 -15.19 -3.27
C MET A 295 6.54 -15.54 -2.05
N ASP A 296 5.30 -15.04 -2.01
CA ASP A 296 4.30 -15.33 -0.98
C ASP A 296 3.21 -16.27 -1.49
N LYS A 297 3.56 -17.53 -1.78
CA LYS A 297 2.54 -18.59 -1.78
C LYS A 297 2.13 -18.82 -0.33
N PRO A 298 0.84 -18.68 0.05
CA PRO A 298 0.40 -19.02 1.39
C PRO A 298 0.82 -20.46 1.67
N HIS A 299 1.74 -20.64 2.62
CA HIS A 299 2.09 -21.97 3.07
C HIS A 299 0.80 -22.60 3.62
N PRO A 300 0.34 -23.75 3.07
CA PRO A 300 -0.78 -24.44 3.66
C PRO A 300 -0.43 -24.72 5.13
N PRO A 301 -1.34 -24.49 6.08
CA PRO A 301 -1.07 -24.76 7.48
C PRO A 301 -0.61 -26.21 7.58
N ARG A 302 0.60 -26.43 8.10
CA ARG A 302 1.14 -27.77 8.35
C ARG A 302 0.07 -28.54 9.11
N ALA A 303 -0.51 -29.55 8.46
CA ALA A 303 -1.40 -30.48 9.13
C ALA A 303 -0.62 -31.05 10.31
N ARG A 304 -1.06 -30.73 11.53
CA ARG A 304 -0.57 -31.43 12.72
C ARG A 304 -1.01 -32.87 12.55
N GLN A 305 -0.10 -33.71 12.06
CA GLN A 305 -0.22 -35.15 12.22
C GLN A 305 -0.30 -35.39 13.73
N ARG A 306 -1.48 -35.78 14.19
CA ARG A 306 -1.66 -36.36 15.51
C ARG A 306 -1.12 -37.78 15.41
N GLU A 307 0.04 -38.01 16.02
CA GLU A 307 0.37 -39.30 16.61
C GLU A 307 -0.21 -39.37 18.03
#